data_AF-A0A2U0A9F5-F1
#
_entry.id   AF-A0A2U0A9F5-F1
#
_cell.length_a   1.000
_cell.length_b   1.000
_cell.length_c   1.000
_cell.angle_alpha   90.00
_cell.angle_beta   90.00
_cell.angle_gamma   90.00
#
_symmetry.space_group_name_H-M   'P 1'
#
loop_
_entity.id
_entity.type
_entity.pdbx_description
1 polymer ?
#
loop_
_entity_poly.entity_id
_entity_poly.type
_entity_poly.pdbx_seq_one_letter_code
_entity_poly.pdbx_strand_id
1 'polypeptide(L)'
;DHREIVQLARRRLLSKLSYSTIVFQMLPPQFTLSQLQSVYEILLNENLDKRNFRKGILARNIIEETGDYTRSGNHRPAKIYRVVNPSQVEIIK
;
A
#
# COMPACT_ATOMS: atom_id res chain seq x y z
N ASP A 1 19.09 16.67 18.03
CA ASP A 1 19.40 16.36 16.62
C ASP A 1 18.59 15.17 16.06
N HIS A 2 18.49 14.03 16.74
CA HIS A 2 17.78 12.84 16.24
C HIS A 2 16.31 13.11 15.89
N ARG A 3 15.62 13.97 16.67
CA ARG A 3 14.23 14.35 16.42
C ARG A 3 14.05 15.07 15.07
N GLU A 4 15.00 15.91 14.68
CA GLU A 4 14.96 16.63 13.40
C GLU A 4 15.25 15.70 12.22
N ILE A 5 16.19 14.78 12.39
CA ILE A 5 16.50 13.74 11.39
C ILE A 5 15.27 12.87 11.12
N VAL A 6 14.59 12.41 12.18
CA VAL A 6 13.37 11.61 12.05
C VAL A 6 12.24 12.39 11.37
N GLN A 7 12.04 13.66 11.72
CA GLN A 7 11.03 14.49 11.06
C GLN A 7 11.34 14.73 9.58
N LEU A 8 12.60 14.97 9.23
CA LEU A 8 13.03 15.13 7.85
C LEU A 8 12.84 13.85 7.04
N ALA A 9 13.21 12.70 7.61
CA ALA A 9 13.01 11.39 6.99
C ALA A 9 11.52 11.12 6.74
N ARG A 10 10.65 11.40 7.73
CA ARG A 10 9.20 11.27 7.58
C ARG A 10 8.67 12.17 6.47
N ARG A 11 9.07 13.45 6.41
CA ARG A 11 8.64 14.36 5.33
C ARG A 11 9.04 13.86 3.94
N ARG A 12 10.28 13.38 3.79
CA ARG A 12 10.78 12.82 2.52
C ARG A 12 10.10 11.52 2.13
N LEU A 13 9.77 10.68 3.11
CA LEU A 13 8.98 9.48 2.87
C LEU A 13 7.59 9.88 2.35
N LEU A 14 6.89 10.73 3.10
CA LEU A 14 5.56 11.23 2.74
C LEU A 14 5.50 11.87 1.36
N SER A 15 6.48 12.68 0.99
CA SER A 15 6.51 13.31 -0.34
C SER A 15 6.64 12.32 -1.50
N LYS A 16 7.15 11.11 -1.23
CA LYS A 16 7.24 10.02 -2.22
C LYS A 16 6.03 9.09 -2.21
N LEU A 17 5.20 9.08 -1.18
CA LEU A 17 4.07 8.15 -1.06
C LEU A 17 2.94 8.45 -2.05
N SER A 18 2.67 9.73 -2.32
CA SER A 18 1.60 10.14 -3.23
C SER A 18 1.82 9.62 -4.66
N TYR A 19 3.08 9.34 -5.02
CA TYR A 19 3.52 9.05 -6.38
C TYR A 19 4.48 7.87 -6.49
N SER A 20 4.56 6.91 -5.56
CA SER A 20 5.47 5.77 -5.76
C SER A 20 4.99 4.43 -5.20
N THR A 21 5.55 3.36 -5.76
CA THR A 21 5.34 1.96 -5.34
C THR A 21 6.08 1.59 -4.05
N ILE A 22 6.74 2.54 -3.38
CA ILE A 22 7.54 2.29 -2.17
C ILE A 22 6.72 1.66 -1.03
N VAL A 23 5.42 1.94 -0.98
CA VAL A 23 4.51 1.37 0.03
C VAL A 23 4.51 -0.16 0.01
N PHE A 24 4.68 -0.78 -1.16
CA PHE A 24 4.69 -2.23 -1.25
C PHE A 24 5.91 -2.88 -0.59
N GLN A 25 7.00 -2.13 -0.40
CA GLN A 25 8.18 -2.62 0.33
C GLN A 25 7.91 -2.77 1.84
N MET A 26 6.81 -2.19 2.34
CA MET A 26 6.36 -2.31 3.73
C MET A 26 5.34 -3.43 3.92
N LEU A 27 4.97 -4.12 2.85
CA LEU A 27 4.00 -5.21 2.86
C LEU A 27 4.69 -6.56 2.68
N PRO A 28 4.07 -7.65 3.18
CA PRO A 28 4.50 -8.99 2.80
C PRO A 28 4.38 -9.21 1.28
N PRO A 29 5.06 -10.22 0.69
CA PRO A 29 5.01 -10.50 -0.75
C PRO A 29 3.58 -10.74 -1.30
N GLN A 30 2.68 -11.18 -0.43
CA GLN A 30 1.26 -11.37 -0.71
C GLN A 30 0.43 -10.64 0.33
N PHE A 31 -0.53 -9.84 -0.12
CA PHE A 31 -1.31 -8.96 0.76
C PHE A 31 -2.75 -8.78 0.26
N THR A 32 -3.61 -8.31 1.14
CA THR A 32 -4.98 -7.90 0.81
C THR A 32 -5.05 -6.40 0.55
N LEU A 33 -6.05 -5.95 -0.22
CA LEU A 33 -6.30 -4.50 -0.40
C LEU A 33 -6.57 -3.78 0.92
N SER A 34 -7.11 -4.47 1.93
CA SER A 34 -7.33 -3.89 3.25
C SER A 34 -6.00 -3.65 3.98
N GLN A 35 -5.05 -4.58 3.92
CA GLN A 35 -3.72 -4.38 4.49
C GLN A 35 -2.98 -3.23 3.79
N LEU A 36 -3.04 -3.19 2.47
CA LEU A 36 -2.48 -2.08 1.69
C LEU A 36 -3.09 -0.74 2.11
N GLN A 37 -4.43 -0.66 2.23
CA GLN A 37 -5.11 0.54 2.69
C GLN A 37 -4.63 0.98 4.08
N SER A 38 -4.56 0.06 5.04
CA SER A 38 -4.11 0.38 6.41
C SER A 38 -2.69 0.93 6.44
N VAL A 39 -1.78 0.42 5.61
CA VAL A 39 -0.41 0.99 5.52
C VAL A 39 -0.46 2.42 4.98
N TYR A 40 -1.24 2.68 3.93
CA TYR A 40 -1.42 4.05 3.42
C TYR A 40 -2.00 5.00 4.47
N GLU A 41 -3.03 4.57 5.20
CA GLU A 41 -3.69 5.37 6.24
C GLU A 41 -2.74 5.69 7.40
N ILE A 42 -1.94 4.71 7.84
CA ILE A 42 -0.91 4.90 8.88
C ILE A 42 0.14 5.91 8.42
N LEU A 43 0.61 5.78 7.18
CA LEU A 43 1.66 6.65 6.67
C LEU A 43 1.16 8.08 6.47
N LEU A 44 -0.01 8.25 5.84
CA LEU A 44 -0.65 9.54 5.60
C LEU A 44 -1.22 10.16 6.87
N ASN A 45 -1.46 9.36 7.90
CA ASN A 45 -2.14 9.74 9.14
C ASN A 45 -3.57 10.28 8.88
N GLU A 46 -4.27 9.66 7.93
CA GLU A 46 -5.63 10.01 7.49
C GLU A 46 -6.41 8.74 7.14
N ASN A 47 -7.74 8.77 7.25
CA ASN A 47 -8.59 7.66 6.81
C ASN A 47 -8.90 7.80 5.33
N LEU A 48 -8.82 6.69 4.58
CA LEU A 48 -9.10 6.67 3.15
C LEU A 48 -10.46 6.03 2.88
N ASP A 49 -11.20 6.59 1.93
CA ASP A 49 -12.41 5.94 1.47
C ASP A 49 -12.08 4.60 0.79
N LYS A 50 -12.63 3.53 1.35
CA LYS A 50 -12.35 2.15 0.92
C LYS A 50 -12.71 1.91 -0.56
N ARG A 51 -13.79 2.53 -1.07
CA ARG A 51 -14.24 2.29 -2.45
C ARG A 51 -13.33 3.00 -3.44
N ASN A 52 -13.04 4.27 -3.20
CA ASN A 52 -12.15 5.08 -4.02
C ASN A 52 -10.73 4.54 -3.99
N PHE A 53 -10.23 4.13 -2.83
CA PHE A 53 -8.91 3.53 -2.69
C PHE A 53 -8.76 2.28 -3.55
N ARG A 54 -9.69 1.32 -3.42
CA ARG A 54 -9.68 0.08 -4.20
C ARG A 54 -9.76 0.36 -5.70
N LYS A 55 -10.66 1.27 -6.12
CA LYS A 55 -10.78 1.67 -7.52
C LYS A 55 -9.48 2.27 -8.05
N GLY A 56 -8.86 3.17 -7.29
CA GLY A 56 -7.64 3.86 -7.67
C GLY A 56 -6.43 2.93 -7.78
N ILE A 57 -6.25 2.01 -6.83
CA ILE A 57 -5.16 1.04 -6.86
C ILE A 57 -5.30 0.07 -8.04
N LEU A 58 -6.50 -0.49 -8.24
CA LEU A 58 -6.74 -1.46 -9.31
C LEU A 58 -6.60 -0.82 -10.70
N ALA A 59 -6.99 0.45 -10.85
CA ALA A 59 -6.85 1.18 -12.12
C ALA A 59 -5.38 1.40 -12.54
N ARG A 60 -4.42 1.30 -11.61
CA ARG A 60 -3.00 1.52 -11.89
C ARG A 60 -2.28 0.29 -12.45
N ASN A 61 -2.89 -0.91 -12.43
CA ASN A 61 -2.29 -2.16 -12.93
C ASN A 61 -0.89 -2.50 -12.34
N ILE A 62 -0.59 -2.01 -11.14
CA ILE A 62 0.69 -2.26 -10.43
C ILE A 62 0.64 -3.50 -9.51
N ILE A 63 -0.56 -4.03 -9.31
CA ILE A 63 -0.81 -5.26 -8.57
C ILE A 63 -1.67 -6.21 -9.40
N GLU A 64 -1.52 -7.50 -9.15
CA GLU A 64 -2.31 -8.55 -9.78
C GLU A 64 -2.96 -9.46 -8.75
N GLU A 65 -4.13 -10.00 -9.10
CA GLU A 65 -4.81 -11.03 -8.30
C GLU A 65 -4.05 -12.35 -8.40
N THR A 66 -3.80 -12.98 -7.25
CA THR A 66 -3.11 -14.28 -7.20
C THR A 66 -4.04 -15.47 -7.46
N GLY A 67 -5.37 -15.24 -7.40
CA GLY A 67 -6.37 -16.30 -7.36
C GLY A 67 -6.65 -16.83 -5.95
N ASP A 68 -5.77 -16.54 -4.99
CA ASP A 68 -5.91 -16.97 -3.61
C ASP A 68 -6.82 -16.04 -2.78
N TYR A 69 -7.37 -16.63 -1.73
CA TYR A 69 -8.20 -15.93 -0.76
C TYR A 69 -7.70 -16.21 0.65
N THR A 70 -7.59 -15.16 1.46
CA THR A 70 -7.32 -15.30 2.90
C THR A 70 -8.60 -15.16 3.69
N ARG A 71 -8.78 -16.02 4.70
CA ARG A 71 -9.90 -15.95 5.63
C ARG A 71 -9.39 -15.50 6.98
N SER A 72 -9.79 -14.31 7.40
CA SER A 72 -9.60 -13.83 8.76
C SER A 72 -10.95 -13.84 9.49
N GLY A 73 -11.13 -14.84 10.37
CA GLY A 73 -12.36 -15.05 11.14
C GLY A 73 -13.60 -15.43 10.30
N ASN A 74 -14.77 -14.97 10.75
CA ASN A 74 -16.07 -15.29 10.13
C ASN A 74 -16.47 -14.37 8.96
N HIS A 75 -15.60 -13.45 8.54
CA HIS A 75 -15.89 -12.54 7.44
C HIS A 75 -15.69 -13.21 6.07
N ARG A 76 -16.25 -12.57 5.03
CA ARG A 76 -16.02 -12.98 3.63
C ARG A 76 -14.51 -13.05 3.36
N PRO A 77 -14.02 -14.13 2.71
CA PRO A 77 -12.61 -14.24 2.36
C PRO A 77 -12.14 -13.04 1.54
N ALA A 78 -10.97 -12.50 1.87
CA ALA A 78 -10.35 -11.39 1.16
C ALA A 78 -9.45 -11.93 0.05
N LYS A 79 -9.56 -11.36 -1.16
CA LYS A 79 -8.66 -11.65 -2.26
C LYS A 79 -7.21 -11.27 -1.92
N ILE A 80 -6.28 -12.10 -2.35
CA ILE A 80 -4.84 -11.88 -2.20
C ILE A 80 -4.26 -11.32 -3.51
N TYR A 81 -3.42 -10.30 -3.35
CA TYR A 81 -2.72 -9.60 -4.42
C TYR A 81 -1.21 -9.69 -4.22
N ARG A 82 -0.47 -9.51 -5.32
CA ARG A 82 0.98 -9.29 -5.31
C ARG A 82 1.34 -8.15 -6.25
N VAL A 83 2.52 -7.56 -6.04
CA VAL A 83 3.06 -6.53 -6.95
C VAL A 83 3.54 -7.20 -8.23
N VAL A 84 3.26 -6.58 -9.38
CA VAL A 84 3.74 -7.08 -10.68
C VAL A 84 5.27 -7.01 -10.77
N ASN A 85 5.86 -5.88 -10.37
CA ASN A 85 7.31 -5.65 -10.35
C ASN A 85 7.83 -5.36 -8.91
N PRO A 86 8.04 -6.37 -8.05
CA PRO A 86 8.39 -6.16 -6.65
C PRO A 86 9.79 -5.56 -6.43
N SER A 87 10.70 -5.71 -7.39
CA SER A 87 12.09 -5.23 -7.29
C SER A 87 12.25 -3.76 -7.70
N GLN A 88 11.21 -3.11 -8.23
CA GLN A 88 11.29 -1.76 -8.76
C GLN A 88 10.42 -0.79 -7.96
N VAL A 89 11.05 0.28 -7.45
CA VAL A 89 10.34 1.44 -6.92
C VAL A 89 10.11 2.40 -8.07
N GLU A 90 8.88 2.43 -8.57
CA GLU A 90 8.47 3.27 -9.69
C GLU A 90 7.74 4.50 -9.18
N ILE A 91 7.94 5.62 -9.87
CA ILE A 91 7.14 6.83 -9.65
C ILE A 91 5.87 6.70 -10.49
N ILE A 92 4.73 6.61 -9.82
CA ILE A 92 3.40 6.58 -10.43
C ILE A 92 3.06 8.04 -10.78
N LYS A 93 3.40 8.45 -12.00
CA LYS A 93 3.15 9.79 -12.53
C LYS A 93 1.82 9.87 -13.27
#